data_AF-A0A971I291-F1
#
_entry.id   AF-A0A971I291-F1
#
_cell.length_a   1.000
_cell.length_b   1.000
_cell.length_c   1.000
_cell.angle_alpha   90.00
_cell.angle_beta   90.00
_cell.angle_gamma   90.00
#
_symmetry.space_group_name_H-M   'P 1'
#
loop_
_entity.id
_entity.type
_entity.pdbx_description
1 polymer ?
#
loop_
_entity_poly.entity_id
_entity_poly.type
_entity_poly.pdbx_seq_one_letter_code
_entity_poly.pdbx_strand_id
1 'polypeptide(L)'
;MTLFKTELFADLYRWQLTIDHNKPFFLVKGKFIMLFDKQIDGTPQLTLIRNPSELDQLNDLIMNKLKEARCMTFNSDTIQEYLDRKDAKIDSLEIDEKIKLLLSTAPAGNGRESERDSVTDFYHNLSEDGTSIYMSADSIATFLFKAKVIVPDLLTVDLDLDARIDYLARIRDYVDREKHASVYIINTPLNSLSLLLEGDLSLVSLVQPGSKKVKFHIFDSDLIGPELENARAATGINVGDFIDKQISQAEKHR
;
A
#
# COMPACT_ATOMS: atom_id res chain seq x y z
N MET A 1 9.52 -6.23 -1.24
CA MET A 1 10.44 -5.77 -2.31
C MET A 1 10.03 -6.20 -3.73
N THR A 2 9.21 -7.25 -3.89
CA THR A 2 8.74 -7.73 -5.20
C THR A 2 7.61 -6.90 -5.78
N LEU A 3 6.63 -6.47 -4.95
CA LEU A 3 5.53 -5.61 -5.37
C LEU A 3 6.01 -4.34 -6.07
N PHE A 4 6.89 -3.58 -5.41
CA PHE A 4 7.43 -2.33 -5.96
C PHE A 4 8.16 -2.53 -7.29
N LYS A 5 8.89 -3.64 -7.43
CA LYS A 5 9.57 -3.97 -8.70
C LYS A 5 8.57 -4.32 -9.79
N THR A 6 7.51 -5.05 -9.48
CA THR A 6 6.47 -5.40 -10.46
C THR A 6 5.73 -4.17 -10.96
N GLU A 7 5.36 -3.24 -10.08
CA GLU A 7 4.67 -1.98 -10.44
C GLU A 7 5.53 -1.04 -11.31
N LEU A 8 6.86 -1.22 -11.37
CA LEU A 8 7.71 -0.51 -12.33
C LEU A 8 7.51 -0.98 -13.77
N PHE A 9 7.05 -2.22 -13.98
CA PHE A 9 6.98 -2.85 -15.30
C PHE A 9 5.58 -3.28 -15.72
N ALA A 10 4.63 -3.35 -14.78
CA ALA A 10 3.26 -3.80 -15.05
C ALA A 10 2.25 -3.10 -14.14
N ASP A 11 1.06 -2.84 -14.66
CA ASP A 11 -0.08 -2.34 -13.88
C ASP A 11 -0.76 -3.51 -13.15
N LEU A 12 -0.34 -3.79 -11.91
CA LEU A 12 -0.72 -5.00 -11.18
C LEU A 12 -2.03 -4.83 -10.40
N TYR A 13 -3.06 -5.62 -10.71
CA TYR A 13 -4.27 -5.71 -9.87
C TYR A 13 -4.35 -7.09 -9.22
N ARG A 14 -4.76 -7.11 -7.95
CA ARG A 14 -4.95 -8.34 -7.18
C ARG A 14 -6.42 -8.58 -6.92
N TRP A 15 -6.84 -9.82 -7.13
CA TRP A 15 -8.16 -10.32 -6.74
C TRP A 15 -7.98 -11.51 -5.81
N GLN A 16 -8.83 -11.61 -4.79
CA GLN A 16 -8.87 -12.73 -3.86
C GLN A 16 -10.14 -13.54 -4.13
N LEU A 17 -9.98 -14.85 -4.28
CA LEU A 17 -11.09 -15.78 -4.45
C LEU A 17 -10.80 -17.06 -3.69
N THR A 18 -11.82 -17.62 -3.06
CA THR A 18 -11.75 -18.93 -2.44
C THR A 18 -11.91 -20.00 -3.51
N ILE A 19 -10.78 -20.58 -3.95
CA ILE A 19 -10.75 -21.79 -4.79
C ILE A 19 -10.43 -23.02 -3.94
N ASP A 20 -10.79 -24.20 -4.44
CA ASP A 20 -10.32 -25.47 -3.90
C ASP A 20 -8.79 -25.52 -3.96
N HIS A 21 -8.14 -25.47 -2.80
CA HIS A 21 -6.69 -25.43 -2.63
C HIS A 21 -5.99 -26.71 -3.10
N ASN A 22 -6.73 -27.80 -3.33
CA ASN A 22 -6.17 -29.08 -3.74
C ASN A 22 -5.80 -29.15 -5.22
N LYS A 23 -6.10 -28.11 -6.02
CA LYS A 23 -5.87 -28.10 -7.48
C LYS A 23 -5.16 -26.83 -7.93
N PRO A 24 -3.89 -26.62 -7.55
CA PRO A 24 -3.12 -25.48 -8.02
C PRO A 24 -2.95 -25.55 -9.55
N PHE A 25 -3.05 -24.39 -10.19
CA PHE A 25 -2.83 -24.26 -11.64
C PHE A 25 -2.10 -22.95 -11.96
N PHE A 26 -1.44 -22.92 -13.12
CA PHE A 26 -0.84 -21.72 -13.69
C PHE A 26 -1.36 -21.52 -15.11
N LEU A 27 -2.03 -20.39 -15.35
CA LEU A 27 -2.61 -20.04 -16.64
C LEU A 27 -1.86 -18.85 -17.25
N VAL A 28 -1.47 -19.00 -18.52
CA VAL A 28 -1.11 -17.87 -19.37
C VAL A 28 -2.13 -17.78 -20.49
N LYS A 29 -2.94 -16.72 -20.47
CA LYS A 29 -4.06 -16.52 -21.40
C LYS A 29 -3.60 -16.69 -22.85
N GLY A 30 -4.31 -17.54 -23.60
CA GLY A 30 -4.03 -17.84 -25.01
C GLY A 30 -2.71 -18.58 -25.27
N LYS A 31 -2.03 -19.08 -24.23
CA LYS A 31 -0.76 -19.81 -24.37
C LYS A 31 -0.84 -21.23 -23.84
N PHE A 32 -1.10 -21.39 -22.54
CA PHE A 32 -1.17 -22.71 -21.90
C PHE A 32 -1.74 -22.65 -20.49
N ILE A 33 -2.15 -23.82 -19.98
CA ILE A 33 -2.44 -24.09 -18.57
C ILE A 33 -1.48 -25.18 -18.09
N MET A 34 -0.90 -25.00 -16.91
CA MET A 34 -0.22 -26.06 -16.18
C MET A 34 -1.07 -26.46 -14.98
N LEU A 35 -1.47 -27.72 -14.93
CA LEU A 35 -2.14 -28.32 -13.77
C LEU A 35 -1.11 -29.10 -12.97
N PHE A 36 -1.15 -28.95 -11.65
CA PHE A 36 -0.24 -29.62 -10.74
C PHE A 36 -1.04 -30.60 -9.87
N ASP A 37 -0.58 -31.84 -9.81
CA ASP A 37 -1.23 -32.90 -9.03
C ASP A 37 -0.18 -33.85 -8.43
N LYS A 38 -0.62 -34.82 -7.64
CA LYS A 38 0.19 -35.92 -7.11
C LYS A 38 -0.42 -37.26 -7.48
N GLN A 39 0.41 -38.18 -7.94
CA GLN A 39 0.02 -39.57 -8.12
C GLN A 39 -0.18 -40.27 -6.77
N ILE A 40 -0.74 -41.48 -6.78
CA ILE A 40 -1.06 -42.26 -5.57
C ILE A 40 0.19 -42.53 -4.71
N ASP A 41 1.35 -42.64 -5.35
CA ASP A 41 2.66 -42.83 -4.72
C ASP A 41 3.30 -41.52 -4.21
N GLY A 42 2.63 -40.38 -4.40
CA GLY A 42 3.12 -39.05 -4.05
C GLY A 42 3.98 -38.40 -5.14
N THR A 43 4.23 -39.06 -6.27
CA THR A 43 5.01 -38.50 -7.38
C THR A 43 4.33 -37.24 -7.94
N PRO A 44 5.02 -36.08 -7.97
CA PRO A 44 4.46 -34.87 -8.56
C PRO A 44 4.18 -35.05 -10.05
N GLN A 45 2.98 -34.67 -10.48
CA GLN A 45 2.57 -34.69 -11.88
C GLN A 45 2.28 -33.26 -12.35
N LEU A 46 2.78 -32.95 -13.55
CA LEU A 46 2.45 -31.73 -14.26
C LEU A 46 1.75 -32.08 -15.57
N THR A 47 0.57 -31.54 -15.77
CA THR A 47 -0.19 -31.65 -17.03
C THR A 47 -0.19 -30.31 -17.74
N LEU A 48 0.30 -30.28 -18.98
CA LEU A 48 0.37 -29.07 -19.80
C LEU A 48 -0.74 -29.10 -20.87
N ILE A 49 -1.66 -28.15 -20.79
CA ILE A 49 -2.77 -27.99 -21.73
C ILE A 49 -2.47 -26.81 -22.66
N ARG A 50 -2.55 -27.04 -23.97
CA ARG A 50 -2.36 -26.03 -25.03
C ARG A 50 -3.51 -26.01 -26.05
N ASN A 51 -4.52 -26.87 -25.88
CA ASN A 51 -5.65 -26.94 -26.79
C ASN A 51 -6.44 -25.62 -26.73
N PRO A 52 -6.60 -24.89 -27.86
CA PRO A 52 -7.27 -23.59 -27.85
C PRO A 52 -8.69 -23.62 -27.26
N SER A 53 -9.48 -24.65 -27.56
CA SER A 53 -10.85 -24.77 -27.05
C SER A 53 -10.88 -24.97 -25.53
N GLU A 54 -9.94 -25.74 -24.98
CA GLU A 54 -9.83 -25.95 -23.53
C GLU A 54 -9.30 -24.68 -22.83
N LEU A 55 -8.38 -23.96 -23.47
CA LEU A 55 -7.88 -22.68 -22.99
C LEU A 55 -9.00 -21.64 -22.90
N ASP A 56 -9.86 -21.56 -23.92
CA ASP A 56 -10.99 -20.62 -23.95
C ASP A 56 -12.02 -20.97 -22.88
N GLN A 57 -12.41 -22.24 -22.77
CA GLN A 57 -13.36 -22.71 -21.75
C GLN A 57 -12.87 -22.44 -20.32
N LEU A 58 -11.61 -22.72 -20.01
CA LEU A 58 -11.08 -22.46 -18.67
C LEU A 58 -10.94 -20.96 -18.40
N ASN A 59 -10.53 -20.18 -19.40
CA ASN A 59 -10.51 -18.73 -19.27
C ASN A 59 -11.91 -18.19 -18.93
N ASP A 60 -12.96 -18.65 -19.60
CA ASP A 60 -14.34 -18.25 -19.31
C ASP A 60 -14.79 -18.68 -17.91
N LEU A 61 -14.41 -19.89 -17.46
CA LEU A 61 -14.65 -20.35 -16.09
C LEU A 61 -13.99 -19.41 -15.08
N ILE A 62 -12.72 -19.07 -15.29
CA ILE A 62 -11.97 -18.17 -14.41
C ILE A 62 -12.58 -16.78 -14.42
N MET A 63 -12.93 -16.23 -15.58
CA MET A 63 -13.56 -14.91 -15.69
C MET A 63 -14.95 -14.89 -15.02
N ASN A 64 -15.71 -15.98 -15.09
CA ASN A 64 -16.96 -16.10 -14.35
C ASN A 64 -16.72 -16.19 -12.84
N LYS A 65 -15.70 -16.92 -12.40
CA LYS A 65 -15.32 -16.97 -10.98
C LYS A 65 -14.80 -15.64 -10.47
N LEU A 66 -14.04 -14.90 -11.26
CA LEU A 66 -13.57 -13.55 -10.89
C LEU A 66 -14.71 -12.57 -10.60
N LYS A 67 -15.94 -12.82 -11.05
CA LYS A 67 -17.13 -12.02 -10.65
C LYS A 67 -17.48 -12.17 -9.17
N GLU A 68 -17.09 -13.28 -8.56
CA GLU A 68 -17.22 -13.55 -7.12
C GLU A 68 -15.97 -13.09 -6.34
N ALA A 69 -14.89 -12.70 -7.03
CA ALA A 69 -13.63 -12.36 -6.39
C ALA A 69 -13.67 -10.97 -5.78
N ARG A 70 -13.05 -10.83 -4.62
CA ARG A 70 -12.84 -9.54 -3.97
C ARG A 70 -11.64 -8.85 -4.60
N CYS A 71 -11.82 -7.60 -5.05
CA CYS A 71 -10.69 -6.79 -5.49
C CYS A 71 -9.87 -6.34 -4.28
N MET A 72 -8.58 -6.68 -4.29
CA MET A 72 -7.61 -6.35 -3.24
C MET A 72 -6.66 -5.23 -3.68
N THR A 73 -6.99 -4.57 -4.80
CA THR A 73 -6.20 -3.45 -5.32
C THR A 73 -7.13 -2.42 -5.94
N PHE A 74 -6.92 -1.16 -5.58
CA PHE A 74 -7.72 -0.04 -6.06
C PHE A 74 -6.83 1.19 -6.20
N ASN A 75 -7.30 2.16 -6.96
CA ASN A 75 -6.63 3.45 -7.12
C ASN A 75 -7.57 4.57 -6.69
N SER A 76 -7.14 5.82 -6.82
CA SER A 76 -7.97 6.99 -6.49
C SER A 76 -9.34 7.01 -7.19
N ASP A 77 -9.47 6.38 -8.37
CA ASP A 77 -10.73 6.37 -9.13
C ASP A 77 -11.69 5.27 -8.65
N THR A 78 -11.17 4.15 -8.16
CA THR A 78 -11.96 2.96 -7.80
C THR A 78 -12.10 2.74 -6.30
N ILE A 79 -11.45 3.57 -5.48
CA ILE A 79 -11.46 3.43 -4.01
C ILE A 79 -12.86 3.58 -3.41
N GLN A 80 -13.70 4.46 -3.98
CA GLN A 80 -15.06 4.63 -3.49
C GLN A 80 -15.91 3.37 -3.76
N GLU A 81 -15.75 2.74 -4.92
CA GLU A 81 -16.42 1.47 -5.23
C GLU A 81 -15.97 0.35 -4.27
N TYR A 82 -14.70 0.34 -3.88
CA TYR A 82 -14.18 -0.57 -2.87
C TYR A 82 -14.79 -0.32 -1.48
N LEU A 83 -14.97 0.93 -1.06
CA LEU A 83 -15.56 1.26 0.23
C LEU A 83 -17.08 1.05 0.28
N ASP A 84 -17.76 1.18 -0.87
CA ASP A 84 -19.22 1.03 -0.98
C ASP A 84 -19.69 -0.40 -1.25
N ARG A 85 -18.76 -1.35 -1.35
CA ARG A 85 -19.05 -2.77 -1.64
C ARG A 85 -20.02 -3.37 -0.62
N LYS A 86 -20.88 -4.28 -1.07
CA LYS A 86 -21.95 -4.86 -0.23
C LYS A 86 -21.40 -5.59 0.99
N ASP A 87 -20.28 -6.29 0.84
CA ASP A 87 -19.58 -7.01 1.89
C ASP A 87 -18.98 -6.07 2.95
N ALA A 88 -18.55 -4.85 2.61
CA ALA A 88 -18.09 -3.85 3.59
C ALA A 88 -19.19 -3.39 4.56
N LYS A 89 -20.46 -3.52 4.15
CA LYS A 89 -21.60 -3.17 5.01
C LYS A 89 -21.96 -4.30 5.99
N ILE A 90 -21.45 -5.50 5.75
CA ILE A 90 -21.73 -6.70 6.54
C ILE A 90 -20.54 -6.99 7.46
N ASP A 91 -19.31 -6.92 6.92
CA ASP A 91 -18.05 -7.07 7.63
C ASP A 91 -17.26 -5.76 7.55
N SER A 92 -17.33 -4.94 8.60
CA SER A 92 -16.43 -3.78 8.74
C SER A 92 -15.03 -4.30 9.07
N LEU A 93 -14.10 -4.12 8.16
CA LEU A 93 -12.71 -4.49 8.39
C LEU A 93 -11.97 -3.29 8.95
N GLU A 94 -11.09 -3.52 9.92
CA GLU A 94 -10.22 -2.49 10.49
C GLU A 94 -9.45 -1.73 9.40
N ILE A 95 -9.00 -2.44 8.35
CA ILE A 95 -8.33 -1.84 7.19
C ILE A 95 -9.22 -0.82 6.45
N ASP A 96 -10.53 -1.01 6.41
CA ASP A 96 -11.46 -0.08 5.76
C ASP A 96 -11.57 1.22 6.56
N GLU A 97 -11.45 1.17 7.88
CA GLU A 97 -11.42 2.35 8.76
C GLU A 97 -10.12 3.12 8.59
N LYS A 98 -8.97 2.43 8.57
CA LYS A 98 -7.67 3.06 8.28
C LYS A 98 -7.65 3.68 6.88
N ILE A 99 -8.23 3.03 5.86
CA ILE A 99 -8.38 3.60 4.51
C ILE A 99 -9.27 4.85 4.55
N LYS A 100 -10.41 4.83 5.25
CA LYS A 100 -11.26 6.02 5.39
C LYS A 100 -10.51 7.17 6.07
N LEU A 101 -9.72 6.88 7.12
CA LEU A 101 -8.89 7.87 7.79
C LEU A 101 -7.90 8.52 6.81
N LEU A 102 -7.17 7.72 6.03
CA LEU A 102 -6.25 8.21 4.98
C LEU A 102 -6.94 9.10 3.92
N LEU A 103 -8.25 8.92 3.68
CA LEU A 103 -9.00 9.71 2.71
C LEU A 103 -9.70 10.93 3.32
N SER A 104 -10.06 10.86 4.60
CA SER A 104 -10.85 11.87 5.31
C SER A 104 -10.08 13.16 5.62
N THR A 105 -8.75 13.11 5.55
CA THR A 105 -7.85 14.19 5.94
C THR A 105 -7.34 15.03 4.77
N ALA A 106 -7.86 14.83 3.56
CA ALA A 106 -7.65 15.76 2.46
C ALA A 106 -8.09 17.18 2.90
N PRO A 107 -7.20 18.18 2.95
CA PRO A 107 -7.55 19.46 3.55
C PRO A 107 -8.61 20.16 2.69
N ALA A 108 -9.79 20.34 3.27
CA ALA A 108 -10.71 21.38 2.82
C ALA A 108 -9.96 22.72 2.89
N GLY A 109 -9.86 23.40 1.75
CA GLY A 109 -9.04 24.58 1.61
C GLY A 109 -9.30 25.65 2.68
N ASN A 110 -8.22 26.37 3.01
CA ASN A 110 -8.23 27.69 3.62
C ASN A 110 -8.94 27.80 5.00
N GLY A 111 -8.32 27.24 6.05
CA GLY A 111 -8.71 27.51 7.43
C GLY A 111 -7.50 27.52 8.37
N ARG A 112 -6.91 28.70 8.61
CA ARG A 112 -5.69 28.93 9.40
C ARG A 112 -5.82 28.70 10.92
N GLU A 113 -6.87 28.06 11.40
CA GLU A 113 -7.12 27.87 12.85
C GLU A 113 -7.53 26.42 13.15
N SER A 114 -6.53 25.52 13.24
CA SER A 114 -6.49 24.24 14.00
C SER A 114 -5.48 23.20 13.46
N GLU A 115 -4.62 23.56 12.51
CA GLU A 115 -3.70 22.61 11.84
C GLU A 115 -2.63 21.95 12.73
N ARG A 116 -2.39 22.44 13.96
CA ARG A 116 -1.35 21.90 14.86
C ARG A 116 -1.73 20.51 15.40
N ASP A 117 -3.01 20.32 15.69
CA ASP A 117 -3.52 19.06 16.22
C ASP A 117 -3.78 18.06 15.08
N SER A 118 -4.14 18.53 13.88
CA SER A 118 -4.56 17.62 12.78
C SER A 118 -3.49 16.62 12.33
N VAL A 119 -2.20 16.99 12.26
CA VAL A 119 -1.13 16.06 11.86
C VAL A 119 -0.82 15.08 13.00
N THR A 120 -0.76 15.57 14.23
CA THR A 120 -0.53 14.71 15.40
C THR A 120 -1.67 13.71 15.54
N ASP A 121 -2.91 14.20 15.54
CA ASP A 121 -4.11 13.39 15.68
C ASP A 121 -4.22 12.38 14.56
N PHE A 122 -3.84 12.76 13.35
CA PHE A 122 -3.84 11.83 12.24
C PHE A 122 -2.87 10.66 12.45
N TYR A 123 -1.59 10.94 12.74
CA TYR A 123 -0.63 9.85 12.98
C TYR A 123 -0.96 9.05 14.23
N HIS A 124 -1.54 9.70 15.25
CA HIS A 124 -2.07 9.03 16.43
C HIS A 124 -3.16 8.02 16.05
N ASN A 125 -4.26 8.48 15.47
CA ASN A 125 -5.42 7.67 15.06
C ASN A 125 -5.01 6.58 14.05
N LEU A 126 -4.04 6.87 13.18
CA LEU A 126 -3.53 5.91 12.21
C LEU A 126 -2.69 4.82 12.89
N SER A 127 -1.95 5.15 13.95
CA SER A 127 -1.13 4.22 14.73
C SER A 127 -1.88 3.50 15.86
N GLU A 128 -3.11 3.92 16.19
CA GLU A 128 -3.98 3.20 17.12
C GLU A 128 -4.14 1.73 16.70
N ASP A 129 -4.47 0.88 17.67
CA ASP A 129 -4.72 -0.55 17.49
C ASP A 129 -3.47 -1.35 17.03
N GLY A 130 -2.28 -0.88 17.39
CA GLY A 130 -1.03 -1.58 17.08
C GLY A 130 -0.56 -1.40 15.64
N THR A 131 -1.14 -0.45 14.90
CA THR A 131 -0.79 -0.20 13.50
C THR A 131 0.59 0.45 13.37
N SER A 132 1.47 -0.19 12.60
CA SER A 132 2.80 0.34 12.25
C SER A 132 2.78 1.00 10.87
N ILE A 133 3.35 2.21 10.80
CA ILE A 133 3.37 3.07 9.62
C ILE A 133 4.79 3.06 9.03
N TYR A 134 4.90 2.70 7.76
CA TYR A 134 6.16 2.64 7.03
C TYR A 134 6.15 3.62 5.86
N MET A 135 7.03 4.60 5.87
CA MET A 135 7.20 5.57 4.80
C MET A 135 8.50 5.32 4.05
N SER A 136 8.48 5.45 2.73
CA SER A 136 9.71 5.38 1.97
C SER A 136 10.53 6.68 2.09
N ALA A 137 11.84 6.55 2.19
CA ALA A 137 12.75 7.70 2.26
C ALA A 137 12.64 8.62 1.02
N ASP A 138 12.37 8.04 -0.16
CA ASP A 138 12.16 8.80 -1.41
C ASP A 138 10.84 9.61 -1.38
N SER A 139 9.82 9.17 -0.65
CA SER A 139 8.57 9.91 -0.44
C SER A 139 8.84 11.23 0.25
N ILE A 140 9.60 11.20 1.35
CA ILE A 140 9.93 12.38 2.16
C ILE A 140 10.73 13.39 1.33
N ALA A 141 11.77 12.93 0.63
CA ALA A 141 12.57 13.78 -0.23
C ALA A 141 11.72 14.37 -1.37
N THR A 142 10.92 13.55 -2.05
CA THR A 142 10.13 14.00 -3.20
C THR A 142 9.00 14.94 -2.77
N PHE A 143 8.39 14.75 -1.59
CA PHE A 143 7.47 15.72 -0.98
C PHE A 143 8.16 17.08 -0.81
N LEU A 144 9.30 17.09 -0.11
CA LEU A 144 10.03 18.32 0.24
C LEU A 144 10.59 19.06 -0.98
N PHE A 145 11.12 18.36 -1.98
CA PHE A 145 11.80 19.00 -3.12
C PHE A 145 10.93 19.19 -4.36
N LYS A 146 9.89 18.35 -4.55
CA LYS A 146 9.13 18.34 -5.80
C LYS A 146 7.64 18.62 -5.64
N ALA A 147 7.13 18.74 -4.41
CA ALA A 147 5.69 18.93 -4.11
C ALA A 147 4.79 17.90 -4.82
N LYS A 148 5.30 16.67 -4.99
CA LYS A 148 4.71 15.66 -5.89
C LYS A 148 4.17 14.42 -5.18
N VAL A 149 4.23 14.36 -3.85
CA VAL A 149 4.03 13.09 -3.14
C VAL A 149 2.88 13.10 -2.16
N ILE A 150 2.22 11.94 -2.17
CA ILE A 150 1.30 11.37 -1.20
C ILE A 150 2.00 11.29 0.14
N VAL A 151 1.70 12.24 0.99
CA VAL A 151 1.76 11.98 2.42
C VAL A 151 0.43 11.33 2.80
N PRO A 152 0.37 10.43 3.80
CA PRO A 152 -0.87 9.78 4.22
C PRO A 152 -2.08 10.72 4.43
N ASP A 153 -1.86 12.03 4.65
CA ASP A 153 -2.89 13.10 4.66
C ASP A 153 -2.95 14.01 3.44
N LEU A 154 -1.85 14.17 2.70
CA LEU A 154 -1.73 15.18 1.66
C LEU A 154 -1.77 14.49 0.31
N LEU A 155 -2.95 13.99 -0.04
CA LEU A 155 -3.26 13.73 -1.43
C LEU A 155 -3.29 15.07 -2.17
N THR A 156 -2.21 15.38 -2.87
CA THR A 156 -2.13 16.44 -3.90
C THR A 156 -2.38 17.88 -3.44
N VAL A 157 -1.69 18.34 -2.40
CA VAL A 157 -1.71 19.77 -2.02
C VAL A 157 -0.46 20.47 -2.56
N ASP A 158 -0.67 21.58 -3.29
CA ASP A 158 0.40 22.48 -3.73
C ASP A 158 0.86 23.33 -2.53
N LEU A 159 1.60 22.70 -1.62
CA LEU A 159 2.19 23.35 -0.46
C LEU A 159 3.49 24.04 -0.86
N ASP A 160 3.68 25.28 -0.41
CA ASP A 160 4.96 25.95 -0.53
C ASP A 160 6.06 25.24 0.30
N LEU A 161 7.31 25.68 0.14
CA LEU A 161 8.43 25.02 0.82
C LEU A 161 8.34 25.13 2.35
N ASP A 162 7.94 26.29 2.87
CA ASP A 162 7.86 26.53 4.30
C ASP A 162 6.77 25.64 4.94
N ALA A 163 5.60 25.53 4.30
CA ALA A 163 4.53 24.63 4.74
C ALA A 163 4.93 23.14 4.69
N ARG A 164 5.76 22.73 3.72
CA ARG A 164 6.27 21.35 3.64
C ARG A 164 7.32 21.07 4.73
N ILE A 165 8.17 22.04 5.04
CA ILE A 165 9.12 21.96 6.16
C ILE A 165 8.35 21.85 7.47
N ASP A 166 7.37 22.73 7.69
CA ASP A 166 6.52 22.72 8.88
C ASP A 166 5.79 21.38 9.05
N TYR A 167 5.29 20.81 7.95
CA TYR A 167 4.63 19.51 7.97
C TYR A 167 5.58 18.38 8.40
N LEU A 168 6.78 18.30 7.81
CA LEU A 168 7.77 17.28 8.19
C LEU A 168 8.26 17.47 9.64
N ALA A 169 8.44 18.71 10.07
CA ALA A 169 8.79 19.05 11.44
C ALA A 169 7.75 18.52 12.45
N ARG A 170 6.45 18.60 12.12
CA ARG A 170 5.38 18.04 12.97
C ARG A 170 5.44 16.51 13.06
N ILE A 171 5.81 15.81 11.98
CA ILE A 171 6.02 14.35 12.04
C ILE A 171 7.20 14.01 12.94
N ARG A 172 8.33 14.70 12.78
CA ARG A 172 9.49 14.53 13.68
C ARG A 172 9.06 14.73 15.13
N ASP A 173 8.41 15.85 15.44
CA ASP A 173 7.99 16.19 16.80
C ASP A 173 7.04 15.14 17.39
N TYR A 174 6.14 14.58 16.56
CA TYR A 174 5.27 13.47 16.95
C TYR A 174 6.08 12.23 17.34
N VAL A 175 7.00 11.78 16.48
CA VAL A 175 7.81 10.57 16.71
C VAL A 175 8.76 10.74 17.90
N ASP A 176 9.31 11.94 18.11
CA ASP A 176 10.19 12.23 19.24
C ASP A 176 9.42 12.28 20.58
N ARG A 177 8.19 12.79 20.56
CA ARG A 177 7.32 12.87 21.75
C ARG A 177 6.76 11.50 22.12
N GLU A 178 6.23 10.78 21.14
CA GLU A 178 5.59 9.49 21.32
C GLU A 178 6.64 8.37 21.21
N LYS A 179 7.28 8.01 22.33
CA LYS A 179 8.35 6.99 22.40
C LYS A 179 7.96 5.61 21.86
N HIS A 180 6.66 5.34 21.73
CA HIS A 180 6.10 4.11 21.20
C HIS A 180 5.44 4.30 19.83
N ALA A 181 5.65 5.44 19.15
CA ALA A 181 5.18 5.64 17.80
C ALA A 181 5.80 4.58 16.87
N SER A 182 4.96 3.71 16.33
CA SER A 182 5.35 2.71 15.34
C SER A 182 5.46 3.34 13.94
N VAL A 183 6.18 4.45 13.83
CA VAL A 183 6.41 5.18 12.57
C VAL A 183 7.86 4.96 12.13
N TYR A 184 8.03 4.48 10.90
CA TYR A 184 9.33 4.07 10.37
C TYR A 184 9.59 4.65 9.00
N ILE A 185 10.87 4.96 8.73
CA ILE A 185 11.36 5.32 7.40
C ILE A 185 12.21 4.17 6.85
N ILE A 186 11.88 3.72 5.63
CA ILE A 186 12.57 2.62 4.95
C ILE A 186 13.05 3.03 3.56
N ASN A 187 14.13 2.41 3.08
CA ASN A 187 14.65 2.64 1.73
C ASN A 187 13.94 1.72 0.73
N THR A 188 12.74 2.10 0.31
CA THR A 188 11.99 1.46 -0.77
C THR A 188 11.76 2.44 -1.91
N PRO A 189 11.61 1.97 -3.17
CA PRO A 189 11.27 2.82 -4.29
C PRO A 189 9.76 3.09 -4.36
N LEU A 190 9.37 4.01 -5.26
CA LEU A 190 7.98 4.31 -5.71
C LEU A 190 7.16 5.23 -4.81
N ASN A 191 7.80 6.05 -3.97
CA ASN A 191 7.08 6.93 -3.04
C ASN A 191 5.95 6.18 -2.30
N SER A 192 6.32 5.19 -1.50
CA SER A 192 5.39 4.26 -0.89
C SER A 192 5.08 4.62 0.57
N LEU A 193 3.84 4.32 0.96
CA LEU A 193 3.38 4.26 2.34
C LEU A 193 2.81 2.87 2.59
N SER A 194 3.21 2.19 3.67
CA SER A 194 2.60 0.93 4.09
C SER A 194 2.06 1.05 5.51
N LEU A 195 0.85 0.52 5.73
CA LEU A 195 0.26 0.33 7.04
C LEU A 195 0.29 -1.17 7.34
N LEU A 196 1.04 -1.55 8.36
CA LEU A 196 1.09 -2.90 8.88
C LEU A 196 0.20 -2.93 10.13
N LEU A 197 -0.98 -3.53 10.01
CA LEU A 197 -1.90 -3.67 11.15
C LEU A 197 -1.52 -4.92 11.94
N GLU A 198 -1.79 -4.92 13.25
CA GLU A 198 -1.59 -6.11 14.09
C GLU A 198 -2.58 -7.24 13.75
N GLY A 199 -3.70 -6.90 13.09
CA GLY A 199 -4.69 -7.85 12.58
C GLY A 199 -4.33 -8.50 11.22
N ASP A 200 -5.34 -9.13 10.60
CA ASP A 200 -5.15 -10.02 9.45
C ASP A 200 -4.73 -9.31 8.16
N LEU A 201 -5.11 -8.04 7.96
CA LEU A 201 -4.92 -7.33 6.69
C LEU A 201 -4.11 -6.05 6.86
N SER A 202 -3.25 -5.79 5.90
CA SER A 202 -2.37 -4.62 5.82
C SER A 202 -2.45 -3.93 4.47
N LEU A 203 -2.08 -2.65 4.43
CA LEU A 203 -2.19 -1.79 3.25
C LEU A 203 -0.81 -1.39 2.74
N VAL A 204 -0.61 -1.46 1.42
CA VAL A 204 0.52 -0.82 0.74
C VAL A 204 -0.01 0.16 -0.28
N SER A 205 0.34 1.42 -0.12
CA SER A 205 0.10 2.53 -1.04
C SER A 205 1.39 2.87 -1.79
N LEU A 206 1.29 3.09 -3.09
CA LEU A 206 2.40 3.47 -3.96
C LEU A 206 1.96 4.45 -5.04
N VAL A 207 2.87 5.34 -5.45
CA VAL A 207 2.65 6.19 -6.64
C VAL A 207 2.98 5.36 -7.88
N GLN A 208 1.98 5.06 -8.71
CA GLN A 208 2.19 4.30 -9.93
C GLN A 208 2.99 5.16 -10.95
N PRO A 209 4.16 4.72 -11.45
CA PRO A 209 5.04 5.55 -12.29
C PRO A 209 4.40 6.09 -13.57
N GLY A 210 3.51 5.31 -14.19
CA GLY A 210 2.88 5.65 -15.46
C GLY A 210 1.78 6.71 -15.32
N SER A 211 0.78 6.44 -14.48
CA SER A 211 -0.37 7.32 -14.29
C SER A 211 -0.12 8.44 -13.28
N LYS A 212 0.91 8.31 -12.43
CA LYS A 212 1.16 9.14 -11.23
C LYS A 212 0.01 9.12 -10.21
N LYS A 213 -0.94 8.18 -10.35
CA LYS A 213 -2.01 7.99 -9.38
C LYS A 213 -1.54 7.13 -8.22
N VAL A 214 -2.20 7.31 -7.09
CA VAL A 214 -2.03 6.44 -5.93
C VAL A 214 -2.70 5.11 -6.22
N LYS A 215 -1.98 4.02 -5.92
CA LYS A 215 -2.50 2.69 -5.96
C LYS A 215 -2.33 2.03 -4.60
N PHE A 216 -3.41 1.41 -4.14
CA PHE A 216 -3.55 0.79 -2.85
C PHE A 216 -3.69 -0.71 -3.04
N HIS A 217 -2.93 -1.48 -2.27
CA HIS A 217 -2.93 -2.94 -2.31
C HIS A 217 -3.12 -3.49 -0.90
N ILE A 218 -4.11 -4.35 -0.71
CA ILE A 218 -4.39 -4.99 0.58
C ILE A 218 -3.78 -6.39 0.60
N PHE A 219 -2.98 -6.70 1.61
CA PHE A 219 -2.33 -8.00 1.81
C PHE A 219 -2.69 -8.59 3.15
N ASP A 220 -2.56 -9.91 3.29
CA ASP A 220 -2.48 -10.50 4.61
C ASP A 220 -1.20 -9.98 5.30
N SER A 221 -1.32 -9.55 6.56
CA SER A 221 -0.23 -8.92 7.30
C SER A 221 0.99 -9.84 7.39
N ASP A 222 0.79 -11.15 7.55
CA ASP A 222 1.84 -12.16 7.57
C ASP A 222 2.70 -12.22 6.30
N LEU A 223 2.13 -11.84 5.14
CA LEU A 223 2.85 -11.86 3.87
C LEU A 223 3.82 -10.70 3.72
N ILE A 224 3.53 -9.55 4.33
CA ILE A 224 4.30 -8.32 4.14
C ILE A 224 5.07 -7.88 5.39
N GLY A 225 4.58 -8.22 6.58
CA GLY A 225 5.18 -7.84 7.86
C GLY A 225 6.67 -8.21 7.95
N PRO A 226 7.06 -9.46 7.64
CA PRO A 226 8.47 -9.83 7.63
C PRO A 226 9.31 -9.02 6.64
N GLU A 227 8.76 -8.65 5.47
CA GLU A 227 9.50 -7.83 4.50
C GLU A 227 9.71 -6.39 5.01
N LEU A 228 8.69 -5.79 5.65
CA LEU A 228 8.75 -4.44 6.19
C LEU A 228 9.68 -4.35 7.40
N GLU A 229 9.61 -5.31 8.32
CA GLU A 229 10.52 -5.39 9.48
C GLU A 229 11.97 -5.61 9.04
N ASN A 230 12.21 -6.48 8.06
CA ASN A 230 13.54 -6.66 7.49
C ASN A 230 14.04 -5.38 6.81
N ALA A 231 13.18 -4.67 6.07
CA ALA A 231 13.55 -3.40 5.46
C ALA A 231 13.91 -2.34 6.52
N ARG A 232 13.14 -2.25 7.61
CA ARG A 232 13.41 -1.37 8.74
C ARG A 232 14.74 -1.69 9.43
N ALA A 233 14.98 -2.96 9.73
CA ALA A 233 16.22 -3.40 10.36
C ALA A 233 17.44 -3.14 9.46
N ALA A 234 17.29 -3.36 8.15
CA ALA A 234 18.35 -3.12 7.18
C ALA A 234 18.66 -1.63 6.95
N THR A 235 17.66 -0.75 7.04
CA THR A 235 17.85 0.69 6.81
C THR A 235 18.42 1.40 8.02
N GLY A 236 17.98 1.02 9.23
CA GLY A 236 18.45 1.61 10.49
C GLY A 236 18.24 3.12 10.58
N ILE A 237 17.25 3.66 9.85
CA ILE A 237 16.99 5.09 9.79
C ILE A 237 16.30 5.54 11.08
N ASN A 238 16.93 6.48 11.80
CA ASN A 238 16.24 7.26 12.81
C ASN A 238 15.36 8.32 12.11
N VAL A 239 14.07 8.33 12.42
CA VAL A 239 13.09 9.18 11.73
C VAL A 239 13.39 10.67 11.94
N GLY A 240 13.66 11.09 13.17
CA GLY A 240 13.92 12.48 13.51
C GLY A 240 15.18 13.01 12.84
N ASP A 241 16.30 12.29 12.99
CA ASP A 241 17.58 12.63 12.36
C ASP A 241 17.47 12.73 10.83
N PHE A 242 16.71 11.82 10.22
CA PHE A 242 16.50 11.81 8.78
C PHE A 242 15.71 13.03 8.31
N ILE A 243 14.60 13.34 8.99
CA ILE A 243 13.77 14.49 8.67
C ILE A 243 14.56 15.79 8.83
N ASP A 244 15.28 15.98 9.95
CA ASP A 244 16.09 17.18 10.18
C ASP A 244 17.17 17.36 9.11
N LYS A 245 17.79 16.25 8.67
CA LYS A 245 18.74 16.28 7.56
C LYS A 245 18.09 16.72 6.24
N GLN A 246 16.87 16.23 5.93
CA GLN A 246 16.15 16.64 4.71
C GLN A 246 15.77 18.12 4.77
N ILE A 247 15.23 18.60 5.90
CA ILE A 247 14.90 20.01 6.11
C ILE A 247 16.14 20.89 5.95
N SER A 248 17.25 20.54 6.62
CA SER A 248 18.51 21.27 6.52
C SER A 248 19.06 21.33 5.09
N GLN A 249 18.79 20.31 4.27
CA GLN A 249 19.17 20.31 2.86
C GLN A 249 18.26 21.22 2.03
N ALA A 250 16.96 21.23 2.30
CA ALA A 250 16.01 22.10 1.61
C ALA A 250 16.26 23.58 1.89
N GLU A 251 16.56 23.93 3.14
CA GLU A 251 16.88 25.31 3.53
C GLU A 251 18.14 25.86 2.82
N LYS A 252 19.12 25.00 2.52
CA LYS A 252 20.33 25.36 1.75
C LYS A 252 20.05 25.63 0.27
N HIS A 253 18.91 25.16 -0.24
CA HIS A 253 18.51 25.28 -1.65
C HIS A 253 17.39 26.32 -1.87
N ARG A 254 17.05 27.09 -0.83
CA ARG A 254 16.18 28.26 -0.88
C ARG A 254 16.86 29.42 -1.59
#